data_AF-U9UPQ2-F1
#
_entry.id   AF-U9UPQ2-F1
#
_cell.length_a   1.000
_cell.length_b   1.000
_cell.length_c   1.000
_cell.angle_alpha   90.00
_cell.angle_beta   90.00
_cell.angle_gamma   90.00
#
_symmetry.space_group_name_H-M   'P 1'
#
loop_
_entity.id
_entity.type
_entity.pdbx_description
1 polymer ?
#
loop_
_entity_poly.entity_id
_entity_poly.type
_entity_poly.pdbx_seq_one_letter_code
_entity_poly.pdbx_strand_id
1 'polypeptide(L)'
;SIDYLINEAKKYPTKHNAFQVLYGISQNSNTGNYILVLIWTSGNEKIDDFIQERQLKIADYNDIVLEWIPYDQFYEIKETGKNGLITVYSAVWKDGPLYKEYSWSNYTRNSNEKVALICLHNSQESINSLINEAKKYPTKHKHIAFQVLYGISQNPYTGDYILVQNIWTSENKKIDDFIQKSQLKRMYCDNIVLEWIPYNQFNEIKEIGKNSLITVHSAIWKDGPLYKEHSWSNCTRDLNKKVSLKCLHNSQESIDSLINEAKKYPTNYKAFQVLYGISQNPDTGDYILVQKNNVWISGYEKIDDFIQERQLNMEDYNDIVLEWIPYNQFNEIEEKGKNDLITVYSAIWKDGPLYHNFFQGLGRRCSNKEVALKCLHNSQESIDSLINEAKKYSTNYKAFQVLYGISQNPNTEDYILVQNNYIWINGNKKIDDFIQEVQLKPNYNKDDIVLEWIPYDQFYEIKETGKNGLITVYSAIWKDGPLCYKDDWIRGYYTRTSNKKVALK
;
A
#
# COMPACT_ATOMS: atom_id res chain seq x y z
N SER A 1 -38.95 48.46 -1.28
CA SER A 1 -39.63 49.07 -0.11
C SER A 1 -38.71 48.99 1.08
N ILE A 2 -38.76 49.97 2.00
CA ILE A 2 -38.05 49.92 3.29
C ILE A 2 -38.45 48.65 4.08
N ASP A 3 -39.70 48.20 3.96
CA ASP A 3 -40.18 46.98 4.62
C ASP A 3 -39.45 45.72 4.12
N TYR A 4 -39.15 45.67 2.82
CA TYR A 4 -38.36 44.58 2.24
C TYR A 4 -36.93 44.59 2.80
N LEU A 5 -36.29 45.76 2.85
CA LEU A 5 -34.95 45.91 3.43
C LEU A 5 -34.91 45.49 4.91
N ILE A 6 -35.92 45.88 5.70
CA ILE A 6 -36.03 45.50 7.11
C ILE A 6 -36.24 43.99 7.26
N ASN A 7 -37.09 43.39 6.42
CA ASN A 7 -37.32 41.95 6.45
C ASN A 7 -36.09 41.16 6.02
N GLU A 8 -35.34 41.66 5.04
CA GLU A 8 -34.07 41.06 4.60
C GLU A 8 -32.99 41.18 5.68
N ALA A 9 -32.84 42.36 6.29
CA ALA A 9 -31.89 42.61 7.38
C ALA A 9 -32.15 41.70 8.60
N LYS A 10 -33.42 41.40 8.90
CA LYS A 10 -33.81 40.51 10.01
C LYS A 10 -33.40 39.05 9.82
N LYS A 11 -33.06 38.61 8.60
CA LYS A 11 -32.57 37.24 8.37
C LYS A 11 -31.18 37.02 8.97
N TYR A 12 -30.39 38.09 9.15
CA TYR A 12 -29.01 37.99 9.61
C TYR A 12 -28.88 38.23 11.12
N PRO A 13 -28.16 37.37 11.87
CA PRO A 13 -27.94 37.58 13.29
C PRO A 13 -27.01 38.78 13.54
N THR A 14 -27.26 39.50 14.63
CA THR A 14 -26.45 40.65 15.08
C THR A 14 -25.44 40.28 16.19
N LYS A 15 -25.35 39.00 16.56
CA LYS A 15 -24.42 38.51 17.60
C LYS A 15 -23.03 38.28 17.02
N HIS A 16 -22.00 38.72 17.74
CA HIS A 16 -20.57 38.60 17.39
C HIS A 16 -20.07 37.15 17.17
N ASN A 17 -20.82 36.14 17.62
CA ASN A 17 -20.46 34.72 17.48
C ASN A 17 -21.10 34.02 16.28
N ALA A 18 -21.83 34.74 15.41
CA ALA A 18 -22.34 34.19 14.17
C ALA A 18 -21.32 34.39 13.03
N PHE A 19 -21.15 33.39 12.16
CA PHE A 19 -20.20 33.45 11.04
C PHE A 19 -20.70 34.31 9.85
N GLN A 20 -21.93 34.79 9.92
CA GLN A 20 -22.49 35.80 9.01
C GLN A 20 -23.20 36.86 9.86
N VAL A 21 -22.62 38.07 9.92
CA VAL A 21 -23.11 39.20 10.73
C VAL A 21 -23.45 40.36 9.82
N LEU A 22 -24.60 41.00 10.07
CA LEU A 22 -24.94 42.29 9.49
C LEU A 22 -24.28 43.42 10.30
N TYR A 23 -23.29 44.09 9.70
CA TYR A 23 -22.59 45.21 10.31
C TYR A 23 -23.34 46.53 10.19
N GLY A 24 -24.20 46.68 9.18
CA GLY A 24 -24.97 47.90 9.00
C GLY A 24 -25.68 47.98 7.67
N ILE A 25 -26.34 49.11 7.44
CA ILE A 25 -27.03 49.44 6.20
C ILE A 25 -26.43 50.75 5.68
N SER A 26 -25.94 50.74 4.44
CA SER A 26 -25.47 51.92 3.72
C SER A 26 -26.45 52.29 2.61
N GLN A 27 -26.26 53.44 1.97
CA GLN A 27 -27.05 53.86 0.81
C GLN A 27 -26.12 54.37 -0.28
N ASN A 28 -26.30 53.88 -1.51
CA ASN A 28 -25.58 54.38 -2.66
C ASN A 28 -26.08 55.79 -2.99
N SER A 29 -25.20 56.79 -2.90
CA SER A 29 -25.54 58.20 -3.14
C SER A 29 -25.95 58.50 -4.58
N ASN A 30 -25.54 57.66 -5.55
CA ASN A 30 -25.82 57.87 -6.97
C ASN A 30 -27.12 57.21 -7.42
N THR A 31 -27.45 56.04 -6.86
CA THR A 31 -28.65 55.27 -7.26
C THR A 31 -29.79 55.32 -6.24
N GLY A 32 -29.53 55.77 -5.01
CA GLY A 32 -30.48 55.76 -3.91
C GLY A 32 -30.73 54.37 -3.30
N ASN A 33 -30.11 53.32 -3.83
CA ASN A 33 -30.29 51.94 -3.37
C ASN A 33 -29.66 51.72 -2.00
N TYR A 34 -30.38 51.05 -1.11
CA TYR A 34 -29.85 50.58 0.18
C TYR A 34 -28.94 49.36 -0.01
N ILE A 35 -27.86 49.29 0.78
CA ILE A 35 -26.82 48.25 0.74
C ILE A 35 -26.73 47.64 2.14
N LEU A 36 -26.89 46.32 2.25
CA LEU A 36 -26.57 45.60 3.48
C LEU A 36 -25.06 45.35 3.55
N VAL A 37 -24.43 45.68 4.68
CA VAL A 37 -23.00 45.46 4.92
C VAL A 37 -22.84 44.16 5.69
N LEU A 38 -22.44 43.09 5.01
CA LEU A 38 -22.27 41.74 5.54
C LEU A 38 -20.80 41.31 5.49
N ILE A 39 -20.40 40.34 6.33
CA ILE A 39 -19.08 39.67 6.22
C ILE A 39 -18.92 39.01 4.84
N TRP A 40 -19.95 38.30 4.39
CA TRP A 40 -20.03 37.68 3.06
C TRP A 40 -21.50 37.46 2.66
N THR A 41 -21.76 37.36 1.36
CA THR A 41 -22.97 36.80 0.76
C THR A 41 -22.58 36.14 -0.58
N SER A 42 -23.24 35.05 -0.95
CA SER A 42 -23.05 34.45 -2.27
C SER A 42 -23.81 35.16 -3.38
N GLY A 43 -24.74 36.07 -3.03
CA GLY A 43 -25.72 36.59 -3.97
C GLY A 43 -26.83 35.58 -4.33
N ASN A 44 -26.83 34.38 -3.73
CA ASN A 44 -27.84 33.35 -3.91
C ASN A 44 -28.44 32.92 -2.57
N GLU A 45 -29.72 33.27 -2.34
CA GLU A 45 -30.41 33.01 -1.07
C GLU A 45 -30.38 31.52 -0.65
N LYS A 46 -30.54 30.58 -1.60
CA LYS A 46 -30.52 29.15 -1.28
C LYS A 46 -29.15 28.65 -0.80
N ILE A 47 -28.07 29.23 -1.32
CA ILE A 47 -26.71 28.88 -0.91
C ILE A 47 -26.40 29.50 0.44
N ASP A 48 -26.76 30.77 0.63
CA ASP A 48 -26.62 31.47 1.90
C ASP A 48 -27.37 30.73 3.02
N ASP A 49 -28.63 30.34 2.78
CA ASP A 49 -29.45 29.55 3.70
C ASP A 49 -28.81 28.18 4.02
N PHE A 50 -28.29 27.48 3.02
CA PHE A 50 -27.62 26.20 3.22
C PHE A 50 -26.36 26.33 4.09
N ILE A 51 -25.53 27.34 3.82
CA ILE A 51 -24.32 27.59 4.60
C ILE A 51 -24.68 27.95 6.04
N GLN A 52 -25.68 28.81 6.25
CA GLN A 52 -26.18 29.14 7.60
C GLN A 52 -26.73 27.91 8.32
N GLU A 53 -27.54 27.07 7.65
CA GLU A 53 -28.08 25.82 8.22
C GLU A 53 -26.95 24.89 8.71
N ARG A 54 -25.83 24.84 7.96
CA ARG A 54 -24.64 24.07 8.33
C ARG A 54 -23.92 24.69 9.52
N GLN A 55 -23.71 26.00 9.53
CA GLN A 55 -23.05 26.73 10.62
C GLN A 55 -23.83 26.65 11.95
N LEU A 56 -25.17 26.65 11.90
CA LEU A 56 -26.01 26.50 13.10
C LEU A 56 -25.92 25.11 13.75
N LYS A 57 -25.44 24.11 13.03
CA LYS A 57 -25.28 22.72 13.52
C LYS A 57 -23.93 22.46 14.19
N ILE A 58 -23.02 23.43 14.18
CA ILE A 58 -21.71 23.36 14.84
C ILE A 58 -21.92 23.29 16.35
N ALA A 59 -21.41 22.22 16.96
CA ALA A 59 -21.57 21.95 18.39
C ALA A 59 -20.23 21.70 19.10
N ASP A 60 -19.22 21.24 18.37
CA ASP A 60 -17.87 20.96 18.88
C ASP A 60 -16.84 21.96 18.32
N TYR A 61 -15.71 22.14 19.01
CA TYR A 61 -14.66 23.06 18.59
C TYR A 61 -13.88 22.58 17.38
N ASN A 62 -13.88 21.27 17.14
CA ASN A 62 -13.31 20.67 15.94
C ASN A 62 -14.31 20.63 14.76
N ASP A 63 -15.59 21.01 14.94
CA ASP A 63 -16.53 20.97 13.83
C ASP A 63 -16.14 21.94 12.71
N ILE A 64 -16.40 21.52 11.46
CA ILE A 64 -16.01 22.27 10.26
C ILE A 64 -16.93 23.46 10.09
N VAL A 65 -16.34 24.64 9.90
CA VAL A 65 -17.07 25.84 9.51
C VAL A 65 -17.17 25.89 7.99
N LEU A 66 -18.36 25.63 7.45
CA LEU A 66 -18.63 25.83 6.03
C LEU A 66 -18.77 27.32 5.76
N GLU A 67 -18.06 27.84 4.76
CA GLU A 67 -18.05 29.27 4.41
C GLU A 67 -18.39 29.51 2.93
N TRP A 68 -18.90 30.71 2.62
CA TRP A 68 -18.77 31.23 1.26
C TRP A 68 -17.38 31.84 1.11
N ILE A 69 -16.66 31.44 0.07
CA ILE A 69 -15.28 31.87 -0.15
C ILE A 69 -15.25 32.71 -1.43
N PRO A 70 -14.93 34.01 -1.34
CA PRO A 70 -14.72 34.85 -2.52
C PRO A 70 -13.62 34.28 -3.42
N TYR A 71 -13.84 34.28 -4.74
CA TYR A 71 -12.92 33.62 -5.69
C TYR A 71 -11.51 34.24 -5.70
N ASP A 72 -11.38 35.52 -5.37
CA ASP A 72 -10.11 36.24 -5.27
C ASP A 72 -9.23 35.80 -4.08
N GLN A 73 -9.77 34.94 -3.21
CA GLN A 73 -9.04 34.26 -2.13
C GLN A 73 -8.15 33.13 -2.62
N PHE A 74 -8.31 32.69 -3.88
CA PHE A 74 -7.53 31.61 -4.46
C PHE A 74 -6.39 32.13 -5.33
N TYR A 75 -5.22 31.54 -5.21
CA TYR A 75 -4.07 31.80 -6.08
C TYR A 75 -3.31 30.50 -6.38
N GLU A 76 -2.34 30.56 -7.31
CA GLU A 76 -1.66 29.38 -7.85
C GLU A 76 -2.63 28.31 -8.38
N ILE A 77 -3.74 28.76 -8.98
CA ILE A 77 -4.77 27.88 -9.53
C ILE A 77 -4.19 27.10 -10.71
N LYS A 78 -4.18 25.76 -10.63
CA LYS A 78 -3.73 24.86 -11.69
C LYS A 78 -4.75 23.76 -11.90
N GLU A 79 -5.11 23.50 -13.15
CA GLU A 79 -5.98 22.38 -13.49
C GLU A 79 -5.27 21.07 -13.16
N THR A 80 -5.96 20.18 -12.44
CA THR A 80 -5.45 18.86 -12.05
C THR A 80 -6.19 17.71 -12.75
N GLY A 81 -7.37 17.99 -13.31
CA GLY A 81 -8.15 17.02 -14.07
C GLY A 81 -9.48 17.61 -14.56
N LYS A 82 -10.04 16.98 -15.58
CA LYS A 82 -11.27 17.40 -16.25
C LYS A 82 -12.03 16.19 -16.78
N ASN A 83 -13.31 16.08 -16.41
CA ASN A 83 -14.19 15.01 -16.88
C ASN A 83 -15.64 15.50 -17.07
N GLY A 84 -16.08 15.58 -18.33
CA GLY A 84 -17.45 15.95 -18.68
C GLY A 84 -17.84 17.33 -18.14
N LEU A 85 -18.69 17.34 -17.10
CA LEU A 85 -19.21 18.55 -16.46
C LEU A 85 -18.42 18.99 -15.22
N ILE A 86 -17.32 18.33 -14.88
CA ILE A 86 -16.51 18.65 -13.68
C ILE A 86 -15.07 18.93 -14.10
N THR A 87 -14.50 20.01 -13.57
CA THR A 87 -13.06 20.29 -13.65
C THR A 87 -12.51 20.50 -12.25
N VAL A 88 -11.41 19.82 -11.91
CA VAL A 88 -10.76 19.93 -10.60
C VAL A 88 -9.51 20.78 -10.75
N TYR A 89 -9.35 21.78 -9.88
CA TYR A 89 -8.16 22.61 -9.80
C TYR A 89 -7.48 22.48 -8.43
N SER A 90 -6.16 22.57 -8.41
CA SER A 90 -5.40 22.87 -7.19
C SER A 90 -5.27 24.37 -7.00
N ALA A 91 -5.47 24.87 -5.78
CA ALA A 91 -5.22 26.26 -5.46
C ALA A 91 -4.69 26.41 -4.03
N VAL A 92 -4.14 27.58 -3.73
CA VAL A 92 -3.84 28.01 -2.36
C VAL A 92 -4.92 29.00 -1.93
N TRP A 93 -5.55 28.74 -0.79
CA TRP A 93 -6.51 29.64 -0.16
C TRP A 93 -5.78 30.59 0.79
N LYS A 94 -5.74 31.89 0.46
CA LYS A 94 -5.02 32.94 1.23
C LYS A 94 -5.41 32.94 2.70
N ASP A 95 -6.69 33.14 2.97
CA ASP A 95 -7.22 33.17 4.33
C ASP A 95 -7.21 31.79 4.96
N GLY A 96 -7.55 30.75 4.20
CA GLY A 96 -7.64 29.37 4.70
C GLY A 96 -8.82 29.13 5.64
N PRO A 97 -9.05 27.86 6.04
CA PRO A 97 -10.23 27.47 6.81
C PRO A 97 -10.20 28.01 8.24
N LEU A 98 -11.38 28.35 8.76
CA LEU A 98 -11.57 28.62 10.18
C LEU A 98 -11.45 27.33 11.00
N TYR A 99 -10.73 27.40 12.12
CA TYR A 99 -10.65 26.33 13.10
C TYR A 99 -10.51 26.88 14.53
N LYS A 100 -10.74 26.04 15.53
CA LYS A 100 -10.38 26.30 16.93
C LYS A 100 -9.34 25.30 17.37
N GLU A 101 -8.33 25.78 18.07
CA GLU A 101 -7.33 24.90 18.70
C GLU A 101 -7.91 24.20 19.92
N TYR A 102 -8.76 24.89 20.67
CA TYR A 102 -9.41 24.37 21.87
C TYR A 102 -10.85 24.86 21.99
N SER A 103 -11.66 24.20 22.82
CA SER A 103 -13.08 24.56 22.99
C SER A 103 -13.32 25.98 23.50
N TRP A 104 -12.36 26.54 24.22
CA TRP A 104 -12.40 27.88 24.81
C TRP A 104 -11.71 28.94 23.94
N SER A 105 -11.07 28.56 22.83
CA SER A 105 -10.38 29.52 21.95
C SER A 105 -11.36 30.20 20.98
N ASN A 106 -10.98 31.40 20.53
CA ASN A 106 -11.62 32.02 19.39
C ASN A 106 -11.28 31.26 18.10
N TYR A 107 -12.10 31.45 17.06
CA TYR A 107 -11.75 30.95 15.74
C TYR A 107 -10.52 31.68 15.21
N THR A 108 -9.58 30.91 14.69
CA THR A 108 -8.42 31.40 13.95
C THR A 108 -8.42 30.77 12.56
N ARG A 109 -7.57 31.26 11.66
CA ARG A 109 -7.48 30.76 10.29
C ARG A 109 -6.13 30.08 10.02
N ASN A 110 -6.16 28.99 9.27
CA ASN A 110 -4.95 28.35 8.77
C ASN A 110 -4.59 28.90 7.38
N SER A 111 -3.93 30.06 7.34
CA SER A 111 -3.62 30.79 6.09
C SER A 111 -2.76 29.99 5.11
N ASN A 112 -2.95 30.23 3.82
CA ASN A 112 -2.23 29.58 2.72
C ASN A 112 -2.40 28.06 2.65
N GLU A 113 -3.59 27.58 3.00
CA GLU A 113 -3.92 26.16 2.91
C GLU A 113 -4.10 25.74 1.45
N LYS A 114 -3.50 24.60 1.07
CA LYS A 114 -3.74 24.01 -0.24
C LYS A 114 -5.12 23.35 -0.27
N VAL A 115 -5.91 23.69 -1.28
CA VAL A 115 -7.27 23.19 -1.45
C VAL A 115 -7.50 22.65 -2.85
N ALA A 116 -8.42 21.71 -2.97
CA ALA A 116 -8.99 21.29 -4.23
C ALA A 116 -10.28 22.09 -4.50
N LEU A 117 -10.36 22.66 -5.70
CA LEU A 117 -11.51 23.41 -6.21
C LEU A 117 -12.23 22.53 -7.24
N ILE A 118 -13.40 22.03 -6.89
CA ILE A 118 -14.24 21.24 -7.79
C ILE A 118 -15.20 22.19 -8.50
N CYS A 119 -14.89 22.54 -9.74
CA CYS A 119 -15.72 23.37 -10.59
C CYS A 119 -16.79 22.52 -11.27
N LEU A 120 -18.06 22.84 -11.02
CA LEU A 120 -19.21 22.14 -11.61
C LEU A 120 -19.76 22.99 -12.76
N HIS A 121 -19.48 22.59 -13.99
CA HIS A 121 -19.97 23.27 -15.20
C HIS A 121 -21.48 23.12 -15.34
N ASN A 122 -22.14 24.19 -15.81
CA ASN A 122 -23.61 24.30 -15.93
C ASN A 122 -24.35 24.19 -14.57
N SER A 123 -23.64 24.35 -13.44
CA SER A 123 -24.25 24.29 -12.10
C SER A 123 -25.27 25.39 -11.84
N GLN A 124 -25.24 26.47 -12.63
CA GLN A 124 -26.26 27.53 -12.60
C GLN A 124 -27.67 27.02 -12.94
N GLU A 125 -27.78 25.93 -13.70
CA GLU A 125 -29.08 25.34 -14.08
C GLU A 125 -29.73 24.56 -12.92
N SER A 126 -28.97 24.21 -11.86
CA SER A 126 -29.52 23.47 -10.71
C SER A 126 -28.73 23.67 -9.41
N ILE A 127 -28.97 24.80 -8.73
CA ILE A 127 -28.49 25.07 -7.35
C ILE A 127 -28.83 23.92 -6.38
N ASN A 128 -29.97 23.26 -6.58
CA ASN A 128 -30.35 22.10 -5.77
C ASN A 128 -29.40 20.92 -5.94
N SER A 129 -28.85 20.71 -7.15
CA SER A 129 -27.84 19.67 -7.40
C SER A 129 -26.54 19.97 -6.66
N LEU A 130 -26.06 21.23 -6.70
CA LEU A 130 -24.90 21.70 -5.93
C LEU A 130 -25.10 21.45 -4.43
N ILE A 131 -26.24 21.87 -3.87
CA ILE A 131 -26.53 21.68 -2.44
C ILE A 131 -26.62 20.20 -2.09
N ASN A 132 -27.21 19.36 -2.94
CA ASN A 132 -27.27 17.92 -2.72
C ASN A 132 -25.89 17.27 -2.74
N GLU A 133 -24.98 17.76 -3.59
CA GLU A 133 -23.58 17.34 -3.60
C GLU A 133 -22.87 17.77 -2.30
N ALA A 134 -22.99 19.04 -1.93
CA ALA A 134 -22.44 19.59 -0.70
C ALA A 134 -23.01 18.93 0.57
N LYS A 135 -24.23 18.38 0.51
CA LYS A 135 -24.88 17.63 1.59
C LYS A 135 -24.22 16.29 1.91
N LYS A 136 -23.51 15.68 0.95
CA LYS A 136 -22.82 14.40 1.15
C LYS A 136 -21.67 14.50 2.15
N TYR A 137 -21.07 15.68 2.27
CA TYR A 137 -19.94 15.90 3.16
C TYR A 137 -20.40 15.99 4.63
N PRO A 138 -19.67 15.33 5.55
CA PRO A 138 -19.99 15.31 6.97
C PRO A 138 -19.82 16.69 7.60
N THR A 139 -20.63 16.98 8.63
CA THR A 139 -20.62 18.25 9.38
C THR A 139 -20.01 18.15 10.77
N LYS A 140 -19.94 16.94 11.32
CA LYS A 140 -19.49 16.71 12.69
C LYS A 140 -18.12 16.07 12.68
N HIS A 141 -17.25 16.54 13.56
CA HIS A 141 -15.97 15.91 13.83
C HIS A 141 -16.17 14.62 14.65
N LYS A 142 -16.76 13.56 14.05
CA LYS A 142 -16.69 12.22 14.65
C LYS A 142 -15.30 11.64 14.38
N HIS A 143 -14.31 12.20 15.07
CA HIS A 143 -12.90 11.80 15.15
C HIS A 143 -12.09 11.60 13.86
N ILE A 144 -12.68 11.52 12.67
CA ILE A 144 -11.98 11.11 11.44
C ILE A 144 -12.79 11.53 10.19
N ALA A 145 -13.06 12.84 10.00
CA ALA A 145 -13.56 13.31 8.70
C ALA A 145 -12.34 13.65 7.81
N PHE A 146 -11.91 12.71 6.97
CA PHE A 146 -10.77 12.94 6.06
C PHE A 146 -11.13 13.91 4.94
N GLN A 147 -12.33 13.79 4.38
CA GLN A 147 -12.83 14.68 3.35
C GLN A 147 -13.72 15.75 3.96
N VAL A 148 -13.25 16.98 3.89
CA VAL A 148 -13.86 18.17 4.48
C VAL A 148 -14.26 19.12 3.36
N LEU A 149 -15.53 19.55 3.38
CA LEU A 149 -15.99 20.66 2.57
C LEU A 149 -15.83 21.94 3.37
N TYR A 150 -14.84 22.76 3.01
CA TYR A 150 -14.59 24.04 3.66
C TYR A 150 -15.54 25.13 3.21
N GLY A 151 -15.97 25.08 1.95
CA GLY A 151 -16.83 26.14 1.46
C GLY A 151 -17.35 25.96 0.06
N ILE A 152 -18.11 26.97 -0.35
CA ILE A 152 -18.63 27.15 -1.69
C ILE A 152 -18.08 28.48 -2.21
N SER A 153 -17.68 28.49 -3.47
CA SER A 153 -17.24 29.68 -4.20
C SER A 153 -17.97 29.73 -5.54
N GLN A 154 -17.83 30.83 -6.28
CA GLN A 154 -18.27 30.94 -7.66
C GLN A 154 -17.18 31.59 -8.51
N ASN A 155 -16.91 31.01 -9.68
CA ASN A 155 -16.02 31.62 -10.65
C ASN A 155 -16.68 32.88 -11.22
N PRO A 156 -16.12 34.09 -11.06
CA PRO A 156 -16.74 35.32 -11.54
C PRO A 156 -16.76 35.43 -13.07
N TYR A 157 -15.92 34.67 -13.78
CA TYR A 157 -15.80 34.72 -15.23
C TYR A 157 -16.78 33.76 -15.92
N THR A 158 -16.92 32.54 -15.40
CA THR A 158 -17.82 31.52 -15.98
C THR A 158 -19.18 31.47 -15.29
N GLY A 159 -19.26 31.97 -14.05
CA GLY A 159 -20.44 31.86 -13.21
C GLY A 159 -20.65 30.47 -12.60
N ASP A 160 -19.77 29.51 -12.89
CA ASP A 160 -19.84 28.15 -12.33
C ASP A 160 -19.57 28.16 -10.82
N TYR A 161 -20.33 27.37 -10.08
CA TYR A 161 -20.09 27.15 -8.65
C TYR A 161 -18.95 26.15 -8.43
N ILE A 162 -18.23 26.38 -7.34
CA ILE A 162 -17.02 25.65 -6.95
C ILE A 162 -17.22 25.12 -5.53
N LEU A 163 -16.98 23.82 -5.32
CA LEU A 163 -16.83 23.24 -3.98
C LEU A 163 -15.36 23.26 -3.57
N VAL A 164 -15.07 23.73 -2.35
CA VAL A 164 -13.72 23.92 -1.83
C VAL A 164 -13.46 22.88 -0.74
N GLN A 165 -12.48 21.98 -0.97
CA GLN A 165 -12.23 20.84 -0.09
C GLN A 165 -10.73 20.58 0.16
N ASN A 166 -10.42 19.75 1.15
CA ASN A 166 -9.05 19.41 1.57
C ASN A 166 -8.41 18.20 0.86
N ILE A 167 -9.21 17.31 0.25
CA ILE A 167 -8.73 16.09 -0.45
C ILE A 167 -8.96 16.23 -1.96
N TRP A 168 -8.19 15.53 -2.78
CA TRP A 168 -8.41 15.43 -4.23
C TRP A 168 -9.47 14.38 -4.54
N THR A 169 -10.43 14.65 -5.44
CA THR A 169 -11.35 13.61 -5.96
C THR A 169 -10.79 12.94 -7.20
N SER A 170 -11.15 11.68 -7.40
CA SER A 170 -10.78 10.90 -8.58
C SER A 170 -11.57 11.21 -9.85
N GLU A 171 -12.59 12.08 -9.74
CA GLU A 171 -13.58 12.32 -10.79
C GLU A 171 -14.45 11.08 -11.12
N ASN A 172 -14.22 9.96 -10.43
CA ASN A 172 -14.97 8.73 -10.54
C ASN A 172 -15.69 8.44 -9.23
N LYS A 173 -17.01 8.62 -9.24
CA LYS A 173 -17.86 8.42 -8.05
C LYS A 173 -17.67 7.06 -7.38
N LYS A 174 -17.46 5.97 -8.14
CA LYS A 174 -17.27 4.63 -7.54
C LYS A 174 -15.95 4.54 -6.76
N ILE A 175 -14.88 5.15 -7.29
CA ILE A 175 -13.57 5.20 -6.62
C ILE A 175 -13.65 6.09 -5.39
N ASP A 176 -14.26 7.27 -5.52
CA ASP A 176 -14.47 8.19 -4.40
C ASP A 176 -15.29 7.52 -3.29
N ASP A 177 -16.40 6.86 -3.63
CA ASP A 177 -17.22 6.08 -2.69
C ASP A 177 -16.41 4.96 -2.01
N PHE A 178 -15.50 4.29 -2.75
CA PHE A 178 -14.63 3.25 -2.19
C PHE A 178 -13.60 3.81 -1.21
N ILE A 179 -12.94 4.91 -1.57
CA ILE A 179 -11.97 5.61 -0.73
C ILE A 179 -12.67 6.11 0.54
N GLN A 180 -13.82 6.77 0.41
CA GLN A 180 -14.63 7.25 1.54
C GLN A 180 -15.07 6.11 2.46
N LYS A 181 -15.59 5.00 1.90
CA LYS A 181 -15.98 3.82 2.70
C LYS A 181 -14.79 3.26 3.48
N SER A 182 -13.59 3.26 2.89
CA SER A 182 -12.37 2.80 3.54
C SER A 182 -11.93 3.74 4.66
N GLN A 183 -12.03 5.05 4.43
CA GLN A 183 -11.76 6.11 5.41
C GLN A 183 -12.72 6.12 6.61
N LEU A 184 -13.99 5.73 6.42
CA LEU A 184 -15.01 5.66 7.47
C LEU A 184 -14.88 4.43 8.38
N LYS A 185 -14.10 3.41 8.00
CA LYS A 185 -13.83 2.27 8.89
C LYS A 185 -13.10 2.77 10.14
N ARG A 186 -13.50 2.26 11.32
CA ARG A 186 -12.91 2.64 12.62
C ARG A 186 -11.38 2.54 12.54
N MET A 187 -10.69 3.68 12.51
CA MET A 187 -9.23 3.66 12.51
C MET A 187 -8.71 3.40 13.91
N TYR A 188 -7.80 2.45 14.00
CA TYR A 188 -6.96 2.23 15.17
C TYR A 188 -5.60 2.91 14.95
N CYS A 189 -4.73 2.89 15.97
CA CYS A 189 -3.32 3.25 15.78
C CYS A 189 -2.73 2.46 14.60
N ASP A 190 -1.75 3.05 13.91
CA ASP A 190 -1.06 2.46 12.77
C ASP A 190 -1.90 2.27 11.51
N ASN A 191 -3.11 2.85 11.40
CA ASN A 191 -3.86 2.80 10.14
C ASN A 191 -3.45 3.93 9.18
N ILE A 192 -3.35 3.58 7.91
CA ILE A 192 -3.19 4.51 6.79
C ILE A 192 -4.55 5.01 6.32
N VAL A 193 -4.54 6.26 5.90
CA VAL A 193 -5.65 6.89 5.21
C VAL A 193 -5.49 6.58 3.73
N LEU A 194 -6.37 5.71 3.21
CA LEU A 194 -6.46 5.52 1.77
C LEU A 194 -6.89 6.85 1.13
N GLU A 195 -6.16 7.36 0.15
CA GLU A 195 -6.49 8.62 -0.52
C GLU A 195 -6.41 8.54 -2.05
N TRP A 196 -7.06 9.47 -2.73
CA TRP A 196 -6.79 9.73 -4.13
C TRP A 196 -5.57 10.66 -4.22
N ILE A 197 -4.62 10.28 -5.06
CA ILE A 197 -3.33 10.94 -5.16
C ILE A 197 -3.19 11.52 -6.57
N PRO A 198 -3.11 12.84 -6.74
CA PRO A 198 -2.84 13.45 -8.04
C PRO A 198 -1.50 12.99 -8.59
N TYR A 199 -1.43 12.67 -9.88
CA TYR A 199 -0.22 12.14 -10.49
C TYR A 199 1.01 13.07 -10.37
N ASN A 200 0.79 14.38 -10.35
CA ASN A 200 1.83 15.40 -10.20
C ASN A 200 2.56 15.39 -8.82
N GLN A 201 2.08 14.57 -7.88
CA GLN A 201 2.69 14.33 -6.58
C GLN A 201 3.88 13.38 -6.66
N PHE A 202 4.04 12.65 -7.76
CA PHE A 202 5.14 11.71 -7.97
C PHE A 202 6.29 12.35 -8.73
N ASN A 203 7.49 12.16 -8.19
CA ASN A 203 8.76 12.54 -8.80
C ASN A 203 9.65 11.30 -8.99
N GLU A 204 10.71 11.44 -9.80
CA GLU A 204 11.72 10.40 -10.00
C GLU A 204 11.11 9.04 -10.42
N ILE A 205 10.08 9.10 -11.25
CA ILE A 205 9.35 7.92 -11.71
C ILE A 205 10.28 7.08 -12.60
N LYS A 206 10.55 5.85 -12.17
CA LYS A 206 11.40 4.89 -12.88
C LYS A 206 10.69 3.55 -13.01
N GLU A 207 10.57 3.04 -14.23
CA GLU A 207 10.06 1.68 -14.47
C GLU A 207 10.99 0.65 -13.81
N ILE A 208 10.41 -0.26 -13.02
CA ILE A 208 11.14 -1.34 -12.34
C ILE A 208 10.67 -2.74 -12.77
N GLY A 209 9.52 -2.83 -13.46
CA GLY A 209 9.05 -4.05 -14.06
C GLY A 209 7.81 -3.79 -14.91
N LYS A 210 7.59 -4.64 -15.92
CA LYS A 210 6.48 -4.53 -16.85
C LYS A 210 6.06 -5.89 -17.37
N ASN A 211 4.75 -6.08 -17.54
CA ASN A 211 4.16 -7.18 -18.30
C ASN A 211 3.01 -6.69 -19.19
N SER A 212 2.23 -7.62 -19.76
CA SER A 212 1.14 -7.30 -20.68
C SER A 212 -0.03 -6.55 -20.04
N LEU A 213 -0.21 -6.60 -18.72
CA LEU A 213 -1.36 -6.03 -18.01
C LEU A 213 -0.96 -4.96 -16.98
N ILE A 214 0.29 -4.96 -16.53
CA ILE A 214 0.75 -4.16 -15.39
C ILE A 214 2.14 -3.60 -15.69
N THR A 215 2.33 -2.32 -15.40
CA THR A 215 3.67 -1.72 -15.30
C THR A 215 3.88 -1.21 -13.87
N VAL A 216 4.98 -1.58 -13.25
CA VAL A 216 5.34 -1.09 -11.91
C VAL A 216 6.48 -0.08 -12.02
N HIS A 217 6.26 1.10 -11.47
CA HIS A 217 7.28 2.13 -11.34
C HIS A 217 7.66 2.33 -9.87
N SER A 218 8.90 2.72 -9.61
CA SER A 218 9.31 3.32 -8.34
C SER A 218 9.22 4.85 -8.47
N ALA A 219 8.74 5.53 -7.45
CA ALA A 219 8.64 6.99 -7.44
C ALA A 219 8.82 7.55 -6.02
N ILE A 220 9.12 8.84 -5.92
CA ILE A 220 9.05 9.61 -4.68
C ILE A 220 7.71 10.35 -4.65
N TRP A 221 6.90 10.09 -3.62
CA TRP A 221 5.67 10.82 -3.37
C TRP A 221 5.95 11.99 -2.42
N LYS A 222 5.83 13.23 -2.92
CA LYS A 222 6.14 14.48 -2.18
C LYS A 222 5.38 14.60 -0.87
N ASP A 223 4.05 14.58 -0.94
CA ASP A 223 3.20 14.71 0.24
C ASP A 223 3.27 13.44 1.10
N GLY A 224 3.45 12.28 0.47
CA GLY A 224 3.57 11.01 1.18
C GLY A 224 2.28 10.56 1.89
N PRO A 225 2.27 9.32 2.41
CA PRO A 225 1.06 8.75 3.00
C PRO A 225 0.70 9.44 4.31
N LEU A 226 -0.59 9.67 4.48
CA LEU A 226 -1.17 10.12 5.74
C LEU A 226 -1.43 8.89 6.65
N TYR A 227 -0.89 8.92 7.86
CA TYR A 227 -1.05 7.84 8.84
C TYR A 227 -1.29 8.37 10.24
N LYS A 228 -1.83 7.50 11.10
CA LYS A 228 -2.13 7.83 12.50
C LYS A 228 -1.25 7.02 13.46
N GLU A 229 -0.30 7.68 14.10
CA GLU A 229 0.63 7.02 15.04
C GLU A 229 -0.06 6.55 16.32
N HIS A 230 -0.93 7.39 16.90
CA HIS A 230 -1.64 7.07 18.14
C HIS A 230 -3.14 7.34 18.00
N SER A 231 -3.98 6.56 18.70
CA SER A 231 -5.44 6.66 18.62
C SER A 231 -5.98 8.06 18.95
N TRP A 232 -5.21 8.86 19.69
CA TRP A 232 -5.57 10.18 20.20
C TRP A 232 -4.81 11.32 19.50
N SER A 233 -3.88 11.01 18.58
CA SER A 233 -3.12 12.01 17.83
C SER A 233 -3.83 12.38 16.52
N ASN A 234 -3.50 13.55 15.99
CA ASN A 234 -3.83 13.91 14.62
C ASN A 234 -3.04 13.04 13.63
N CYS A 235 -3.53 12.96 12.39
CA CYS A 235 -2.81 12.24 11.34
C CYS A 235 -1.61 13.07 10.87
N THR A 236 -0.50 12.39 10.58
CA THR A 236 0.75 13.02 10.11
C THR A 236 1.13 12.44 8.76
N ARG A 237 1.77 13.25 7.90
CA ARG A 237 2.25 12.82 6.59
C ARG A 237 3.72 12.38 6.66
N ASP A 238 4.03 11.24 6.02
CA ASP A 238 5.40 10.77 5.83
C ASP A 238 5.97 11.34 4.52
N LEU A 239 6.45 12.58 4.56
CA LEU A 239 6.87 13.36 3.39
C LEU A 239 7.97 12.65 2.58
N ASN A 240 7.96 12.85 1.25
CA ASN A 240 8.94 12.31 0.30
C ASN A 240 9.12 10.79 0.39
N LYS A 241 8.03 10.07 0.67
CA LYS A 241 8.06 8.62 0.79
C LYS A 241 8.31 7.99 -0.57
N LYS A 242 9.27 7.06 -0.62
CA LYS A 242 9.45 6.18 -1.77
C LYS A 242 8.30 5.18 -1.86
N VAL A 243 7.63 5.13 -3.01
CA VAL A 243 6.44 4.29 -3.27
C VAL A 243 6.60 3.47 -4.55
N SER A 244 5.83 2.39 -4.65
CA SER A 244 5.63 1.64 -5.89
C SER A 244 4.30 2.05 -6.53
N LEU A 245 4.32 2.33 -7.82
CA LEU A 245 3.17 2.70 -8.63
C LEU A 245 2.79 1.51 -9.53
N LYS A 246 1.84 0.70 -9.09
CA LYS A 246 1.31 -0.45 -9.85
C LYS A 246 0.26 0.06 -10.85
N CYS A 247 0.70 0.36 -12.07
CA CYS A 247 -0.14 0.85 -13.15
C CYS A 247 -0.86 -0.33 -13.80
N LEU A 248 -2.19 -0.32 -13.81
CA LEU A 248 -3.01 -1.39 -14.36
C LEU A 248 -3.50 -0.96 -15.76
N HIS A 249 -2.99 -1.60 -16.80
CA HIS A 249 -3.39 -1.32 -18.18
C HIS A 249 -4.82 -1.78 -18.44
N ASN A 250 -5.56 -1.01 -19.24
CA ASN A 250 -6.98 -1.25 -19.56
C ASN A 250 -7.89 -1.25 -18.31
N SER A 251 -7.43 -0.74 -17.17
CA SER A 251 -8.22 -0.68 -15.92
C SER A 251 -9.46 0.21 -16.03
N GLN A 252 -9.51 1.08 -17.04
CA GLN A 252 -10.70 1.85 -17.41
C GLN A 252 -11.90 0.97 -17.79
N GLU A 253 -11.64 -0.24 -18.30
CA GLU A 253 -12.70 -1.16 -18.74
C GLU A 253 -13.49 -1.74 -17.57
N SER A 254 -12.93 -1.73 -16.34
CA SER A 254 -13.64 -2.19 -15.13
C SER A 254 -13.12 -1.56 -13.84
N ILE A 255 -13.77 -0.48 -13.40
CA ILE A 255 -13.57 0.12 -12.07
C ILE A 255 -13.80 -0.89 -10.94
N ASP A 256 -14.72 -1.83 -11.13
CA ASP A 256 -15.01 -2.85 -10.12
C ASP A 256 -13.82 -3.83 -9.96
N SER A 257 -13.10 -4.13 -11.05
CA SER A 257 -11.84 -4.91 -11.01
C SER A 257 -10.75 -4.17 -10.22
N LEU A 258 -10.54 -2.88 -10.52
CA LEU A 258 -9.61 -2.01 -9.78
C LEU A 258 -9.91 -2.00 -8.28
N ILE A 259 -11.18 -1.81 -7.90
CA ILE A 259 -11.61 -1.78 -6.49
C ILE A 259 -11.40 -3.15 -5.84
N ASN A 260 -11.68 -4.25 -6.53
CA ASN A 260 -11.46 -5.59 -6.00
C ASN A 260 -9.98 -5.89 -5.79
N GLU A 261 -9.13 -5.48 -6.72
CA GLU A 261 -7.67 -5.53 -6.57
C GLU A 261 -7.21 -4.68 -5.38
N ALA A 262 -7.69 -3.42 -5.26
CA ALA A 262 -7.36 -2.53 -4.15
C ALA A 262 -7.76 -3.11 -2.78
N LYS A 263 -8.88 -3.84 -2.70
CA LYS A 263 -9.35 -4.49 -1.45
C LYS A 263 -8.45 -5.63 -0.96
N LYS A 264 -7.58 -6.20 -1.82
CA LYS A 264 -6.65 -7.27 -1.41
C LYS A 264 -5.61 -6.77 -0.39
N TYR A 265 -5.28 -5.47 -0.43
CA TYR A 265 -4.22 -4.90 0.40
C TYR A 265 -4.77 -4.43 1.76
N PRO A 266 -4.04 -4.69 2.87
CA PRO A 266 -4.40 -4.13 4.16
C PRO A 266 -4.09 -2.63 4.18
N THR A 267 -4.74 -1.91 5.10
CA THR A 267 -4.51 -0.48 5.35
C THR A 267 -3.73 -0.22 6.64
N ASN A 268 -3.14 -1.25 7.25
CA ASN A 268 -2.27 -1.13 8.41
C ASN A 268 -0.86 -0.73 7.96
N TYR A 269 -0.36 0.42 8.43
CA TYR A 269 0.96 1.00 8.14
C TYR A 269 2.13 0.06 8.45
N LYS A 270 1.99 -0.80 9.45
CA LYS A 270 3.01 -1.78 9.83
C LYS A 270 2.99 -3.03 8.96
N ALA A 271 1.93 -3.27 8.19
CA ALA A 271 1.86 -4.43 7.31
C ALA A 271 2.97 -4.40 6.24
N PHE A 272 3.33 -5.58 5.77
CA PHE A 272 4.39 -5.74 4.77
C PHE A 272 4.00 -5.09 3.43
N GLN A 273 2.83 -5.45 2.91
CA GLN A 273 2.21 -4.77 1.79
C GLN A 273 1.15 -3.80 2.30
N VAL A 274 1.20 -2.55 1.84
CA VAL A 274 0.17 -1.56 2.18
C VAL A 274 -0.22 -0.75 0.97
N LEU A 275 -1.52 -0.54 0.78
CA LEU A 275 -2.07 0.39 -0.19
C LEU A 275 -2.25 1.75 0.47
N TYR A 276 -1.53 2.74 -0.06
CA TYR A 276 -1.65 4.13 0.38
C TYR A 276 -2.76 4.88 -0.34
N GLY A 277 -2.99 4.56 -1.61
CA GLY A 277 -3.96 5.30 -2.38
C GLY A 277 -4.12 4.80 -3.81
N ILE A 278 -4.95 5.52 -4.53
CA ILE A 278 -5.19 5.33 -5.96
C ILE A 278 -4.83 6.63 -6.67
N SER A 279 -4.18 6.51 -7.82
CA SER A 279 -3.89 7.61 -8.74
C SER A 279 -4.36 7.22 -10.13
N GLN A 280 -4.28 8.14 -11.08
CA GLN A 280 -4.45 7.86 -12.50
C GLN A 280 -3.34 8.53 -13.28
N ASN A 281 -2.81 7.84 -14.29
CA ASN A 281 -1.88 8.43 -15.23
C ASN A 281 -2.65 9.42 -16.13
N PRO A 282 -2.31 10.71 -16.18
CA PRO A 282 -3.04 11.68 -17.01
C PRO A 282 -2.88 11.43 -18.51
N ASP A 283 -1.79 10.80 -18.94
CA ASP A 283 -1.47 10.60 -20.36
C ASP A 283 -2.18 9.35 -20.93
N THR A 284 -2.20 8.25 -20.17
CA THR A 284 -2.84 6.99 -20.60
C THR A 284 -4.25 6.82 -20.04
N GLY A 285 -4.58 7.55 -18.97
CA GLY A 285 -5.77 7.36 -18.16
C GLY A 285 -5.79 6.05 -17.35
N ASP A 286 -4.72 5.26 -17.35
CA ASP A 286 -4.64 4.03 -16.57
C ASP A 286 -4.66 4.34 -15.06
N TYR A 287 -5.44 3.59 -14.29
CA TYR A 287 -5.40 3.69 -12.84
C TYR A 287 -4.15 3.04 -12.26
N ILE A 288 -3.68 3.61 -11.15
CA ILE A 288 -2.45 3.27 -10.48
C ILE A 288 -2.77 2.98 -9.02
N LEU A 289 -2.36 1.82 -8.53
CA LEU A 289 -2.34 1.53 -7.09
C LEU A 289 -1.01 1.99 -6.50
N VAL A 290 -1.08 2.87 -5.51
CA VAL A 290 0.10 3.46 -4.86
C VAL A 290 0.39 2.70 -3.58
N GLN A 291 1.53 2.02 -3.54
CA GLN A 291 1.83 1.02 -2.53
C GLN A 291 3.19 1.27 -1.87
N LYS A 292 3.39 0.64 -0.72
CA LYS A 292 4.69 0.59 -0.03
C LYS A 292 5.76 0.02 -0.97
N ASN A 293 6.88 0.75 -1.11
CA ASN A 293 7.95 0.42 -2.06
C ASN A 293 8.69 -0.86 -1.65
N ASN A 294 8.29 -2.02 -2.17
CA ASN A 294 8.98 -3.31 -1.97
C ASN A 294 8.68 -4.38 -3.03
N VAL A 295 7.98 -4.08 -4.14
CA VAL A 295 7.53 -5.12 -5.07
C VAL A 295 8.39 -5.17 -6.33
N TRP A 296 9.13 -6.28 -6.51
CA TRP A 296 9.56 -6.73 -7.84
C TRP A 296 8.44 -7.59 -8.43
N ILE A 297 8.00 -7.30 -9.65
CA ILE A 297 7.03 -8.14 -10.36
C ILE A 297 7.74 -9.18 -11.20
N SER A 298 7.20 -10.40 -11.21
CA SER A 298 7.70 -11.49 -12.06
C SER A 298 7.38 -11.27 -13.52
N GLY A 299 6.34 -10.47 -13.79
CA GLY A 299 5.75 -10.33 -15.10
C GLY A 299 4.67 -11.37 -15.40
N TYR A 300 4.41 -12.30 -14.48
CA TYR A 300 3.35 -13.31 -14.60
C TYR A 300 2.32 -13.16 -13.48
N GLU A 301 1.09 -12.78 -13.82
CA GLU A 301 0.02 -12.48 -12.86
C GLU A 301 -0.19 -13.58 -11.81
N LYS A 302 -0.25 -14.85 -12.23
CA LYS A 302 -0.41 -15.99 -11.31
C LYS A 302 0.73 -16.13 -10.29
N ILE A 303 1.96 -15.81 -10.67
CA ILE A 303 3.12 -15.88 -9.77
C ILE A 303 3.06 -14.70 -8.80
N ASP A 304 2.75 -13.51 -9.32
CA ASP A 304 2.62 -12.31 -8.51
C ASP A 304 1.49 -12.44 -7.47
N ASP A 305 0.34 -13.00 -7.86
CA ASP A 305 -0.78 -13.32 -6.97
C ASP A 305 -0.38 -14.35 -5.90
N PHE A 306 0.35 -15.41 -6.27
CA PHE A 306 0.84 -16.40 -5.30
C PHE A 306 1.82 -15.79 -4.29
N ILE A 307 2.77 -14.98 -4.76
CA ILE A 307 3.73 -14.27 -3.89
C ILE A 307 2.96 -13.35 -2.94
N GLN A 308 1.99 -12.59 -3.46
CA GLN A 308 1.17 -11.69 -2.67
C GLN A 308 0.35 -12.44 -1.62
N GLU A 309 -0.31 -13.55 -1.98
CA GLU A 309 -1.06 -14.41 -1.06
C GLU A 309 -0.16 -14.86 0.11
N ARG A 310 1.06 -15.30 -0.19
CA ARG A 310 2.04 -15.72 0.83
C ARG A 310 2.46 -14.58 1.74
N GLN A 311 2.68 -13.38 1.18
CA GLN A 311 3.04 -12.19 1.95
C GLN A 311 1.90 -11.68 2.85
N LEU A 312 0.64 -11.85 2.43
CA LEU A 312 -0.55 -11.46 3.22
C LEU A 312 -0.84 -12.45 4.36
N ASN A 313 -0.47 -13.72 4.21
CA ASN A 313 -0.68 -14.78 5.19
C ASN A 313 0.49 -14.95 6.18
N MET A 314 1.41 -13.99 6.29
CA MET A 314 2.51 -14.06 7.26
C MET A 314 1.97 -13.91 8.69
N GLU A 315 2.30 -14.88 9.56
CA GLU A 315 1.74 -14.95 10.93
C GLU A 315 2.77 -14.57 12.02
N ASP A 316 4.09 -14.72 11.75
CA ASP A 316 5.14 -14.58 12.78
C ASP A 316 6.09 -13.39 12.54
N TYR A 317 6.62 -12.84 13.63
CA TYR A 317 7.49 -11.67 13.77
C TYR A 317 8.84 -11.76 13.05
N ASN A 318 9.17 -12.92 12.48
CA ASN A 318 10.45 -13.24 11.84
C ASN A 318 10.26 -14.05 10.55
N ASP A 319 9.04 -14.10 10.00
CA ASP A 319 8.81 -14.80 8.74
C ASP A 319 9.59 -14.14 7.60
N ILE A 320 10.05 -14.99 6.70
CA ILE A 320 10.72 -14.57 5.47
C ILE A 320 9.65 -14.07 4.51
N VAL A 321 9.92 -12.91 3.93
CA VAL A 321 9.10 -12.37 2.86
C VAL A 321 9.47 -13.11 1.58
N LEU A 322 8.56 -13.95 1.11
CA LEU A 322 8.67 -14.55 -0.22
C LEU A 322 8.63 -13.44 -1.27
N GLU A 323 9.60 -13.36 -2.18
CA GLU A 323 9.62 -12.34 -3.24
C GLU A 323 10.04 -12.89 -4.61
N TRP A 324 9.75 -12.13 -5.66
CA TRP A 324 10.36 -12.36 -6.96
C TRP A 324 11.79 -11.82 -6.94
N ILE A 325 12.75 -12.64 -7.36
CA ILE A 325 14.17 -12.29 -7.32
C ILE A 325 14.69 -12.22 -8.75
N PRO A 326 15.07 -11.04 -9.26
CA PRO A 326 15.69 -10.93 -10.57
C PRO A 326 16.96 -11.79 -10.66
N TYR A 327 17.14 -12.53 -11.76
CA TYR A 327 18.25 -13.49 -11.89
C TYR A 327 19.64 -12.84 -11.74
N ASN A 328 19.79 -11.57 -12.13
CA ASN A 328 21.03 -10.81 -11.99
C ASN A 328 21.48 -10.53 -10.54
N GLN A 329 20.64 -10.88 -9.56
CA GLN A 329 20.94 -10.81 -8.13
C GLN A 329 21.84 -11.95 -7.66
N PHE A 330 22.01 -13.01 -8.47
CA PHE A 330 22.84 -14.15 -8.14
C PHE A 330 24.24 -14.05 -8.76
N ASN A 331 25.24 -14.33 -7.94
CA ASN A 331 26.66 -14.42 -8.31
C ASN A 331 27.18 -15.83 -7.96
N GLU A 332 28.37 -16.17 -8.50
CA GLU A 332 29.10 -17.39 -8.11
C GLU A 332 28.21 -18.65 -8.22
N ILE A 333 27.47 -18.75 -9.33
CA ILE A 333 26.53 -19.84 -9.56
C ILE A 333 27.32 -21.11 -9.92
N GLU A 334 27.18 -22.15 -9.12
CA GLU A 334 27.87 -23.43 -9.27
C GLU A 334 26.87 -24.59 -9.24
N GLU A 335 26.95 -25.51 -10.20
CA GLU A 335 26.09 -26.70 -10.24
C GLU A 335 26.49 -27.69 -9.13
N LYS A 336 25.52 -28.11 -8.32
CA LYS A 336 25.73 -29.08 -7.23
C LYS A 336 25.15 -30.45 -7.52
N GLY A 337 24.14 -30.51 -8.39
CA GLY A 337 23.59 -31.76 -8.87
C GLY A 337 22.52 -31.56 -9.91
N LYS A 338 22.25 -32.62 -10.67
CA LYS A 338 21.30 -32.60 -11.78
C LYS A 338 20.61 -33.94 -11.91
N ASN A 339 19.33 -33.91 -12.24
CA ASN A 339 18.56 -35.03 -12.75
C ASN A 339 17.75 -34.59 -13.99
N ASP A 340 16.91 -35.49 -14.52
CA ASP A 340 16.16 -35.25 -15.76
C ASP A 340 15.18 -34.06 -15.70
N LEU A 341 14.76 -33.64 -14.50
CA LEU A 341 13.74 -32.60 -14.30
C LEU A 341 14.24 -31.38 -13.53
N ILE A 342 15.33 -31.51 -12.79
CA ILE A 342 15.80 -30.50 -11.83
C ILE A 342 17.32 -30.40 -11.90
N THR A 343 17.83 -29.17 -11.93
CA THR A 343 19.24 -28.89 -11.60
C THR A 343 19.29 -28.00 -10.37
N VAL A 344 20.15 -28.35 -9.41
CA VAL A 344 20.39 -27.56 -8.20
C VAL A 344 21.73 -26.85 -8.33
N TYR A 345 21.71 -25.54 -8.15
CA TYR A 345 22.92 -24.72 -8.07
C TYR A 345 23.07 -24.13 -6.67
N SER A 346 24.30 -23.86 -6.24
CA SER A 346 24.57 -22.89 -5.18
C SER A 346 24.85 -21.53 -5.81
N ALA A 347 24.48 -20.44 -5.15
CA ALA A 347 24.79 -19.09 -5.60
C ALA A 347 24.88 -18.13 -4.41
N ILE A 348 25.59 -17.01 -4.59
CA ILE A 348 25.54 -15.88 -3.67
C ILE A 348 24.47 -14.89 -4.12
N TRP A 349 23.42 -14.72 -3.33
CA TRP A 349 22.42 -13.68 -3.51
C TRP A 349 22.88 -12.37 -2.84
N LYS A 350 23.13 -11.33 -3.63
CA LYS A 350 23.70 -10.03 -3.18
C LYS A 350 22.86 -9.34 -2.09
N ASP A 351 21.55 -9.24 -2.31
CA ASP A 351 20.68 -8.45 -1.44
C ASP A 351 20.07 -9.27 -0.29
N GLY A 352 20.30 -10.59 -0.29
CA GLY A 352 19.82 -11.52 0.72
C GLY A 352 18.28 -11.51 0.92
N PRO A 353 17.77 -12.43 1.77
CA PRO A 353 16.35 -12.47 2.08
C PRO A 353 15.91 -11.27 2.91
N LEU A 354 14.67 -10.86 2.67
CA LEU A 354 13.98 -9.82 3.43
C LEU A 354 13.22 -10.46 4.59
N TYR A 355 13.51 -10.02 5.81
CA TYR A 355 12.79 -10.44 7.02
C TYR A 355 11.75 -9.39 7.40
N HIS A 356 10.52 -9.83 7.66
CA HIS A 356 9.50 -8.94 8.20
C HIS A 356 9.75 -8.69 9.69
N ASN A 357 9.83 -7.43 10.12
CA ASN A 357 9.90 -7.07 11.53
C ASN A 357 8.64 -6.26 11.91
N PHE A 358 7.74 -6.89 12.66
CA PHE A 358 6.44 -6.31 13.04
C PHE A 358 6.58 -5.07 13.94
N PHE A 359 7.62 -4.98 14.79
CA PHE A 359 7.77 -3.87 15.74
C PHE A 359 8.17 -2.56 15.06
N GLN A 360 8.95 -2.63 13.98
CA GLN A 360 9.44 -1.44 13.27
C GLN A 360 8.68 -1.17 11.96
N GLY A 361 7.84 -2.09 11.48
CA GLY A 361 7.12 -1.94 10.21
C GLY A 361 8.05 -1.87 8.99
N LEU A 362 9.34 -2.16 9.17
CA LEU A 362 10.39 -2.12 8.14
C LEU A 362 10.97 -3.52 8.01
N GLY A 363 11.05 -4.03 6.77
CA GLY A 363 11.77 -5.25 6.50
C GLY A 363 13.28 -4.99 6.51
N ARG A 364 14.07 -5.86 7.16
CA ARG A 364 15.54 -5.78 7.13
C ARG A 364 16.05 -6.77 6.09
N ARG A 365 16.69 -6.27 5.04
CA ARG A 365 17.44 -7.12 4.10
C ARG A 365 18.71 -7.62 4.78
N CYS A 366 19.00 -8.89 4.60
CA CYS A 366 20.31 -9.44 4.95
C CYS A 366 21.39 -8.94 3.98
N SER A 367 22.64 -9.03 4.40
CA SER A 367 23.76 -8.96 3.46
C SER A 367 23.77 -10.17 2.52
N ASN A 368 24.73 -10.20 1.59
CA ASN A 368 25.03 -11.35 0.74
C ASN A 368 24.78 -12.67 1.46
N LYS A 369 23.93 -13.51 0.87
CA LYS A 369 23.57 -14.81 1.42
C LYS A 369 23.77 -15.88 0.36
N GLU A 370 24.48 -16.93 0.72
CA GLU A 370 24.54 -18.13 -0.11
C GLU A 370 23.15 -18.81 -0.09
N VAL A 371 22.62 -19.13 -1.26
CA VAL A 371 21.30 -19.73 -1.50
C VAL A 371 21.41 -20.95 -2.43
N ALA A 372 20.47 -21.88 -2.30
CA ALA A 372 20.28 -22.96 -3.26
C ALA A 372 19.24 -22.54 -4.31
N LEU A 373 19.57 -22.73 -5.58
CA LEU A 373 18.71 -22.46 -6.72
C LEU A 373 18.22 -23.79 -7.30
N LYS A 374 16.98 -24.17 -6.99
CA LYS A 374 16.34 -25.36 -7.57
C LYS A 374 15.72 -24.97 -8.91
N CYS A 375 16.45 -25.19 -9.99
CA CYS A 375 16.02 -24.93 -11.36
C CYS A 375 15.13 -26.08 -11.85
N LEU A 376 13.90 -25.78 -12.26
CA LEU A 376 12.92 -26.76 -12.71
C LEU A 376 12.90 -26.79 -14.24
N HIS A 377 13.48 -27.84 -14.83
CA HIS A 377 13.50 -28.04 -16.28
C HIS A 377 12.13 -28.50 -16.79
N ASN A 378 11.76 -28.03 -17.98
CA ASN A 378 10.43 -28.27 -18.56
C ASN A 378 9.29 -27.75 -17.66
N SER A 379 9.58 -26.80 -16.76
CA SER A 379 8.55 -26.13 -15.93
C SER A 379 7.61 -25.24 -16.77
N GLN A 380 7.89 -25.05 -18.06
CA GLN A 380 6.93 -24.53 -19.04
C GLN A 380 5.64 -25.35 -19.19
N GLU A 381 5.50 -26.54 -18.60
CA GLU A 381 4.22 -27.28 -18.70
C GLU A 381 3.05 -26.61 -17.96
N SER A 382 3.29 -25.78 -16.91
CA SER A 382 2.32 -24.82 -16.35
C SER A 382 2.88 -24.06 -15.13
N ILE A 383 2.58 -22.75 -15.02
CA ILE A 383 2.78 -21.95 -13.80
C ILE A 383 2.13 -22.60 -12.57
N ASP A 384 1.03 -23.34 -12.75
CA ASP A 384 0.35 -24.02 -11.66
C ASP A 384 1.22 -25.13 -11.04
N SER A 385 2.05 -25.81 -11.83
CA SER A 385 3.00 -26.82 -11.35
C SER A 385 4.07 -26.19 -10.47
N LEU A 386 4.63 -25.04 -10.91
CA LEU A 386 5.58 -24.25 -10.13
C LEU A 386 4.96 -23.82 -8.79
N ILE A 387 3.75 -23.27 -8.80
CA ILE A 387 3.07 -22.82 -7.58
C ILE A 387 2.81 -24.00 -6.65
N ASN A 388 2.36 -25.14 -7.17
CA ASN A 388 2.12 -26.34 -6.36
C ASN A 388 3.41 -26.88 -5.74
N GLU A 389 4.54 -26.83 -6.45
CA GLU A 389 5.85 -27.16 -5.89
C GLU A 389 6.27 -26.13 -4.83
N ALA A 390 6.12 -24.82 -5.10
CA ALA A 390 6.47 -23.75 -4.17
C ALA A 390 5.62 -23.77 -2.87
N LYS A 391 4.37 -24.23 -2.94
CA LYS A 391 3.46 -24.38 -1.79
C LYS A 391 3.95 -25.42 -0.77
N LYS A 392 4.76 -26.39 -1.21
CA LYS A 392 5.32 -27.43 -0.31
C LYS A 392 6.27 -26.86 0.73
N TYR A 393 6.94 -25.76 0.42
CA TYR A 393 7.96 -25.17 1.29
C TYR A 393 7.36 -24.19 2.30
N SER A 394 8.01 -24.08 3.46
CA SER A 394 7.65 -23.10 4.47
C SER A 394 8.35 -21.76 4.18
N THR A 395 7.75 -20.67 4.66
CA THR A 395 8.37 -19.32 4.74
C THR A 395 8.82 -19.00 6.17
N ASN A 396 8.60 -19.91 7.12
CA ASN A 396 9.06 -19.75 8.50
C ASN A 396 10.58 -19.94 8.56
N TYR A 397 11.29 -18.96 9.11
CA TYR A 397 12.75 -18.99 9.22
C TYR A 397 13.32 -20.14 10.06
N LYS A 398 12.51 -20.78 10.90
CA LYS A 398 12.90 -21.94 11.72
C LYS A 398 12.77 -23.27 10.96
N ALA A 399 12.05 -23.30 9.84
CA ALA A 399 11.87 -24.53 9.09
C ALA A 399 13.19 -25.01 8.48
N PHE A 400 13.31 -26.33 8.29
CA PHE A 400 14.51 -26.91 7.70
C PHE A 400 14.69 -26.49 6.24
N GLN A 401 13.63 -26.58 5.44
CA GLN A 401 13.58 -26.10 4.07
C GLN A 401 12.74 -24.82 4.01
N VAL A 402 13.38 -23.71 3.66
CA VAL A 402 12.74 -22.40 3.61
C VAL A 402 12.82 -21.84 2.20
N LEU A 403 11.67 -21.41 1.68
CA LEU A 403 11.59 -20.73 0.39
C LEU A 403 11.74 -19.22 0.57
N TYR A 404 12.80 -18.67 -0.02
CA TYR A 404 13.07 -17.23 -0.03
C TYR A 404 12.36 -16.51 -1.18
N GLY A 405 12.25 -17.16 -2.34
CA GLY A 405 11.69 -16.51 -3.50
C GLY A 405 11.59 -17.40 -4.72
N ILE A 406 11.07 -16.79 -5.78
CA ILE A 406 10.99 -17.37 -7.11
C ILE A 406 11.83 -16.49 -8.05
N SER A 407 12.52 -17.12 -8.98
CA SER A 407 13.25 -16.46 -10.05
C SER A 407 13.00 -17.19 -11.37
N GLN A 408 13.55 -16.66 -12.46
CA GLN A 408 13.53 -17.29 -13.76
C GLN A 408 14.87 -17.08 -14.44
N ASN A 409 15.40 -18.14 -15.05
CA ASN A 409 16.61 -18.05 -15.84
C ASN A 409 16.29 -17.30 -17.15
N PRO A 410 16.95 -16.17 -17.45
CA PRO A 410 16.64 -15.40 -18.65
C PRO A 410 17.05 -16.10 -19.96
N ASN A 411 17.92 -17.11 -19.88
CA ASN A 411 18.41 -17.83 -21.07
C ASN A 411 17.60 -19.09 -21.37
N THR A 412 17.20 -19.84 -20.34
CA THR A 412 16.43 -21.10 -20.51
C THR A 412 14.94 -20.92 -20.27
N GLU A 413 14.53 -19.77 -19.72
CA GLU A 413 13.17 -19.48 -19.25
C GLU A 413 12.66 -20.43 -18.15
N ASP A 414 13.50 -21.33 -17.65
CA ASP A 414 13.19 -22.23 -16.54
C ASP A 414 12.96 -21.42 -15.26
N TYR A 415 11.91 -21.77 -14.53
CA TYR A 415 11.66 -21.21 -13.21
C TYR A 415 12.58 -21.81 -12.15
N ILE A 416 12.95 -20.97 -11.19
CA ILE A 416 13.90 -21.29 -10.13
C ILE A 416 13.23 -21.03 -8.79
N LEU A 417 13.26 -22.02 -7.90
CA LEU A 417 12.92 -21.83 -6.50
C LEU A 417 14.20 -21.52 -5.71
N VAL A 418 14.20 -20.40 -5.00
CA VAL A 418 15.36 -19.90 -4.23
C VAL A 418 15.17 -20.26 -2.77
N GLN A 419 16.08 -21.07 -2.24
CA GLN A 419 15.94 -21.72 -0.93
C GLN A 419 17.22 -21.59 -0.10
N ASN A 420 17.17 -22.05 1.16
CA ASN A 420 18.37 -22.19 1.97
C ASN A 420 19.27 -23.35 1.52
N ASN A 421 20.57 -23.29 1.82
CA ASN A 421 21.63 -24.14 1.24
C ASN A 421 21.63 -25.62 1.61
N TYR A 422 20.54 -26.14 2.16
CA TYR A 422 20.49 -27.52 2.64
C TYR A 422 19.99 -28.51 1.57
N ILE A 423 19.97 -28.11 0.30
CA ILE A 423 19.53 -29.00 -0.79
C ILE A 423 20.72 -29.79 -1.33
N TRP A 424 20.76 -31.07 -1.00
CA TRP A 424 21.60 -32.05 -1.67
C TRP A 424 20.70 -32.99 -2.45
N ILE A 425 20.91 -33.06 -3.77
CA ILE A 425 20.26 -34.04 -4.64
C ILE A 425 21.28 -35.10 -5.05
N ASN A 426 20.87 -36.36 -5.01
CA ASN A 426 21.66 -37.49 -5.47
C ASN A 426 21.66 -37.60 -7.00
N GLY A 427 20.60 -37.11 -7.65
CA GLY A 427 20.33 -37.31 -9.07
C GLY A 427 19.28 -38.39 -9.34
N ASN A 428 18.92 -39.22 -8.35
CA ASN A 428 17.82 -40.16 -8.44
C ASN A 428 16.52 -39.55 -7.90
N LYS A 429 15.60 -39.21 -8.80
CA LYS A 429 14.30 -38.60 -8.49
C LYS A 429 13.55 -39.27 -7.34
N LYS A 430 13.46 -40.60 -7.30
CA LYS A 430 12.69 -41.31 -6.25
C LYS A 430 13.32 -41.16 -4.87
N ILE A 431 14.65 -41.14 -4.81
CA ILE A 431 15.38 -40.94 -3.56
C ILE A 431 15.28 -39.48 -3.12
N ASP A 432 15.47 -38.56 -4.06
CA ASP A 432 15.38 -37.11 -3.82
C ASP A 432 13.96 -36.74 -3.33
N ASP A 433 12.90 -37.25 -3.97
CA ASP A 433 11.50 -37.06 -3.58
C ASP A 433 11.24 -37.60 -2.16
N PHE A 434 11.77 -38.77 -1.80
CA PHE A 434 11.62 -39.36 -0.47
C PHE A 434 12.33 -38.54 0.62
N ILE A 435 13.58 -38.12 0.38
CA ILE A 435 14.32 -37.27 1.31
C ILE A 435 13.58 -35.94 1.50
N GLN A 436 13.13 -35.33 0.41
CA GLN A 436 12.38 -34.08 0.45
C GLN A 436 11.06 -34.24 1.23
N GLU A 437 10.29 -35.31 1.01
CA GLU A 437 9.05 -35.58 1.75
C GLU A 437 9.30 -35.64 3.26
N VAL A 438 10.39 -36.30 3.69
CA VAL A 438 10.76 -36.38 5.10
C VAL A 438 11.17 -35.01 5.65
N GLN A 439 11.94 -34.23 4.89
CA GLN A 439 12.44 -32.91 5.28
C GLN A 439 11.34 -31.84 5.38
N LEU A 440 10.25 -32.01 4.65
CA LEU A 440 9.10 -31.09 4.65
C LEU A 440 8.10 -31.35 5.78
N LYS A 441 8.29 -32.40 6.59
CA LYS A 441 7.43 -32.65 7.74
C LYS A 441 7.57 -31.52 8.78
N PRO A 442 6.45 -30.99 9.31
CA PRO A 442 6.50 -29.90 10.27
C PRO A 442 7.11 -30.37 11.60
N ASN A 443 8.03 -29.56 12.13
CA ASN A 443 8.64 -29.63 13.46
C ASN A 443 9.68 -30.74 13.68
N TYR A 444 10.95 -30.34 13.62
CA TYR A 444 12.03 -31.05 14.30
C TYR A 444 12.00 -30.66 15.78
N ASN A 445 11.89 -31.64 16.68
CA ASN A 445 12.14 -31.43 18.08
C ASN A 445 13.63 -31.15 18.30
N LYS A 446 13.95 -30.61 19.48
CA LYS A 446 15.33 -30.46 19.92
C LYS A 446 16.05 -31.81 19.82
N ASP A 447 17.20 -31.80 19.16
CA ASP A 447 18.08 -32.96 18.91
C ASP A 447 17.58 -33.97 17.85
N ASP A 448 16.49 -33.66 17.12
CA ASP A 448 16.10 -34.49 15.99
C ASP A 448 17.17 -34.43 14.87
N ILE A 449 17.41 -35.59 14.26
CA ILE A 449 18.36 -35.76 13.16
C ILE A 449 17.63 -35.54 11.84
N VAL A 450 18.19 -34.71 10.99
CA VAL A 450 17.65 -34.47 9.65
C VAL A 450 18.11 -35.59 8.71
N LEU A 451 17.16 -36.18 7.98
CA LEU A 451 17.47 -37.10 6.89
C LEU A 451 18.03 -36.32 5.70
N GLU A 452 19.15 -36.75 5.15
CA GLU A 452 19.80 -36.11 4.01
C GLU A 452 20.54 -37.11 3.13
N TRP A 453 20.86 -36.69 1.92
CA TRP A 453 21.80 -37.39 1.07
C TRP A 453 23.23 -37.13 1.54
N ILE A 454 24.03 -38.20 1.70
CA ILE A 454 25.43 -38.11 2.13
C ILE A 454 26.30 -38.64 1.00
N PRO A 455 27.12 -37.80 0.36
CA PRO A 455 28.11 -38.25 -0.62
C PRO A 455 29.06 -39.29 -0.01
N TYR A 456 29.42 -40.32 -0.77
CA TYR A 456 30.20 -41.44 -0.25
C TYR A 456 31.60 -41.02 0.24
N ASP A 457 32.16 -39.95 -0.33
CA ASP A 457 33.45 -39.36 0.06
C ASP A 457 33.46 -38.73 1.47
N GLN A 458 32.30 -38.61 2.11
CA GLN A 458 32.15 -38.18 3.49
C GLN A 458 32.48 -39.29 4.50
N PHE A 459 32.63 -40.52 4.04
CA PHE A 459 32.94 -41.67 4.89
C PHE A 459 34.42 -42.08 4.76
N TYR A 460 35.08 -42.25 5.90
CA TYR A 460 36.46 -42.73 5.95
C TYR A 460 36.62 -43.84 7.00
N GLU A 461 37.78 -44.51 7.02
CA GLU A 461 38.02 -45.70 7.87
C GLU A 461 36.97 -46.81 7.70
N ILE A 462 36.53 -47.04 6.46
CA ILE A 462 35.48 -48.00 6.13
C ILE A 462 36.02 -49.43 6.32
N LYS A 463 35.38 -50.22 7.19
CA LYS A 463 35.75 -51.61 7.52
C LYS A 463 34.53 -52.51 7.50
N GLU A 464 34.60 -53.64 6.81
CA GLU A 464 33.53 -54.64 6.85
C GLU A 464 33.40 -55.23 8.27
N THR A 465 32.17 -55.30 8.77
CA THR A 465 31.84 -55.78 10.13
C THR A 465 30.95 -57.02 10.13
N GLY A 466 30.36 -57.37 8.98
CA GLY A 466 29.57 -58.59 8.85
C GLY A 466 28.88 -58.68 7.49
N LYS A 467 28.64 -59.91 7.04
CA LYS A 467 28.00 -60.21 5.76
C LYS A 467 27.02 -61.35 5.94
N ASN A 468 25.80 -61.17 5.44
CA ASN A 468 24.81 -62.25 5.38
C ASN A 468 24.03 -62.16 4.08
N GLY A 469 24.17 -63.18 3.21
CA GLY A 469 23.43 -63.37 1.97
C GLY A 469 23.37 -62.13 1.06
N LEU A 470 22.38 -61.27 1.31
CA LEU A 470 22.02 -60.08 0.53
C LEU A 470 22.57 -58.75 1.08
N ILE A 471 23.17 -58.72 2.27
CA ILE A 471 23.59 -57.49 2.96
C ILE A 471 25.05 -57.61 3.42
N THR A 472 25.85 -56.56 3.19
CA THR A 472 27.20 -56.40 3.75
C THR A 472 27.22 -55.14 4.60
N VAL A 473 27.55 -55.27 5.88
CA VAL A 473 27.57 -54.16 6.83
C VAL A 473 29.00 -53.69 7.04
N TYR A 474 29.24 -52.41 6.84
CA TYR A 474 30.52 -51.75 7.12
C TYR A 474 30.39 -50.82 8.32
N SER A 475 31.44 -50.66 9.11
CA SER A 475 31.61 -49.50 9.99
C SER A 475 32.43 -48.44 9.28
N ALA A 476 32.04 -47.18 9.41
CA ALA A 476 32.78 -46.03 8.87
C ALA A 476 32.73 -44.86 9.85
N ILE A 477 33.59 -43.86 9.64
CA ILE A 477 33.47 -42.57 10.30
C ILE A 477 32.92 -41.58 9.29
N TRP A 478 31.79 -40.95 9.61
CA TRP A 478 31.24 -39.84 8.87
C TRP A 478 31.93 -38.56 9.29
N LYS A 479 32.63 -37.91 8.36
CA LYS A 479 33.44 -36.70 8.56
C LYS A 479 32.66 -35.55 9.18
N ASP A 480 31.55 -35.18 8.56
CA ASP A 480 30.76 -34.01 8.97
C ASP A 480 29.73 -34.33 10.05
N GLY A 481 29.40 -35.61 10.26
CA GLY A 481 28.40 -36.05 11.23
C GLY A 481 26.96 -35.63 10.88
N PRO A 482 25.96 -36.14 11.62
CA PRO A 482 24.57 -35.80 11.38
C PRO A 482 24.28 -34.32 11.65
N LEU A 483 23.40 -33.77 10.81
CA LEU A 483 22.79 -32.46 11.01
C LEU A 483 21.65 -32.58 12.03
N CYS A 484 21.70 -31.78 13.10
CA CYS A 484 20.68 -31.75 14.13
C CYS A 484 20.09 -30.35 14.32
N TYR A 485 18.82 -30.32 14.73
CA TYR A 485 18.17 -29.09 15.17
C TYR A 485 18.52 -28.81 16.63
N LYS A 486 19.08 -27.62 16.88
CA LYS A 486 19.29 -27.11 18.23
C LYS A 486 18.35 -25.93 18.47
N ASP A 487 17.75 -25.94 19.66
CA ASP A 487 16.95 -24.83 20.15
C ASP A 487 17.59 -24.31 21.45
N ASP A 488 18.23 -23.16 21.33
CA ASP A 488 18.62 -22.34 22.47
C ASP A 488 17.46 -21.37 22.70
N TRP A 489 17.07 -21.06 23.95
CA TRP A 489 15.85 -20.32 24.36
C TRP A 489 15.50 -19.02 23.59
N ILE A 490 16.40 -18.53 22.73
CA ILE A 490 16.33 -17.33 21.91
C ILE A 490 16.18 -17.66 20.40
N ARG A 491 16.69 -18.78 19.89
CA ARG A 491 16.68 -19.12 18.45
C ARG A 491 16.97 -20.59 18.16
N GLY A 492 16.15 -21.20 17.30
CA GLY A 492 16.42 -22.50 16.68
C GLY A 492 17.38 -22.40 15.49
N TYR A 493 18.32 -23.34 15.37
CA TYR A 493 19.25 -23.45 14.24
C TYR A 493 19.71 -24.88 13.99
N TYR A 494 20.08 -25.19 12.75
CA TYR A 494 20.64 -26.48 12.37
C TYR A 494 22.17 -26.44 12.41
N THR A 495 22.78 -27.44 13.04
CA THR A 495 24.24 -27.57 13.10
C THR A 495 24.67 -29.01 12.93
N ARG A 496 25.83 -29.20 12.33
CA ARG A 496 26.51 -30.50 12.29
C ARG A 496 26.98 -30.88 13.68
N THR A 497 26.91 -32.16 14.00
CA THR A 497 27.63 -32.73 15.15
C THR A 497 29.09 -33.00 14.77
N SER A 498 29.94 -33.39 15.73
CA SER A 498 31.29 -33.85 15.38
C SER A 498 31.23 -35.13 14.53
N ASN A 499 32.37 -35.51 13.98
CA ASN A 499 32.51 -36.79 13.29
C ASN A 499 31.89 -37.94 14.10
N LYS A 500 31.19 -38.84 13.41
CA LYS A 500 30.40 -39.90 14.06
C LYS A 500 30.70 -41.25 13.44
N LYS A 501 30.94 -42.25 14.28
CA LYS A 501 31.03 -43.64 13.81
C LYS A 501 29.63 -44.13 13.43
N VAL A 502 29.50 -44.64 12.22
CA VAL A 502 28.24 -45.08 11.62
C VAL A 502 28.36 -46.50 11.07
N ALA A 503 27.24 -47.17 10.92
CA ALA A 503 27.13 -48.41 10.18
C ALA A 503 26.53 -48.13 8.79
N LEU A 504 27.20 -48.59 7.74
CA LEU A 504 26.73 -48.59 6.36
C LEU A 504 26.19 -49.99 6.07
N LYS A 505 24.99 -50.09 5.49
CA LYS A 505 24.30 -51.37 5.27
C LYS A 505 23.91 -51.56 3.81
#